data_AF-A0A3D0TP35-F1
#
_entry.id   AF-A0A3D0TP35-F1
#
_cell.length_a   1.000
_cell.length_b   1.000
_cell.length_c   1.000
_cell.angle_alpha   90.00
_cell.angle_beta   90.00
_cell.angle_gamma   90.00
#
_symmetry.space_group_name_H-M   'P 1'
#
loop_
_entity.id
_entity.type
_entity.pdbx_description
1 polymer ?
#
loop_
_entity_poly.entity_id
_entity_poly.type
_entity_poly.pdbx_seq_one_letter_code
_entity_poly.pdbx_strand_id
1 'polypeptide(L)'
;GAIFGFLPIADAVDPDRFRRLFTTPAGCRSADIAAALAGPFGFDHHDVSDVAALGELLARPAAGVRVVTVAVDAAANLDQHRRLAAAVAAAV
;
A
#
# COMPACT_ATOMS: atom_id res chain seq x y z
N GLY A 1 -7.29 -2.63 -5.15
CA GLY A 1 -6.60 -2.93 -3.87
C GLY A 1 -6.17 -4.38 -3.83
N ALA A 2 -5.20 -4.76 -2.99
CA ALA A 2 -4.53 -6.07 -3.08
C ALA A 2 -5.11 -7.20 -2.20
N ILE A 3 -6.19 -6.94 -1.45
CA ILE A 3 -6.72 -7.88 -0.43
C ILE A 3 -7.16 -9.23 -0.99
N PHE A 4 -7.68 -9.27 -2.22
CA PHE A 4 -8.12 -10.53 -2.83
C PHE A 4 -6.95 -11.47 -3.14
N GLY A 5 -5.71 -10.96 -3.22
CA GLY A 5 -4.51 -11.78 -3.44
C GLY A 5 -4.22 -12.76 -2.31
N PHE A 6 -4.79 -12.53 -1.12
CA PHE A 6 -4.64 -13.40 0.04
C PHE A 6 -5.69 -14.51 0.11
N LEU A 7 -6.70 -14.48 -0.76
CA LEU A 7 -7.83 -15.42 -0.72
C LEU A 7 -7.64 -16.53 -1.76
N PRO A 8 -8.23 -17.74 -1.55
CA PRO A 8 -8.10 -18.86 -2.49
C PRO A 8 -8.53 -18.55 -3.93
N ILE A 9 -9.40 -17.55 -4.12
CA ILE A 9 -9.84 -17.09 -5.45
C ILE A 9 -8.68 -16.57 -6.31
N ALA A 10 -7.58 -16.11 -5.70
CA ALA A 10 -6.38 -15.68 -6.42
C ALA A 10 -5.69 -16.84 -7.16
N ASP A 11 -5.79 -18.06 -6.64
CA ASP A 11 -5.20 -19.26 -7.23
C ASP A 11 -6.21 -20.04 -8.10
N ALA A 12 -7.51 -19.77 -7.95
CA ALA A 12 -8.60 -20.46 -8.66
C ALA A 12 -9.00 -19.81 -9.99
N VAL A 13 -8.55 -18.58 -10.27
CA VAL A 13 -8.90 -17.80 -11.46
C VAL A 13 -7.64 -17.53 -12.28
N ASP A 14 -7.78 -17.51 -13.61
CA ASP A 14 -6.72 -17.05 -14.51
C ASP A 14 -6.11 -15.71 -14.04
N PRO A 15 -4.76 -15.58 -13.98
CA PRO A 15 -4.11 -14.39 -13.42
C PRO A 15 -4.51 -13.06 -14.06
N ASP A 16 -4.68 -13.03 -15.39
CA ASP A 16 -5.07 -11.81 -16.09
C ASP A 16 -6.53 -11.44 -15.82
N ARG A 17 -7.41 -12.44 -15.78
CA ARG A 17 -8.80 -12.26 -15.38
C ARG A 17 -8.91 -11.81 -13.93
N PHE A 18 -8.10 -12.37 -13.03
CA PHE A 18 -8.05 -11.98 -11.63
C PHE A 18 -7.63 -10.52 -11.48
N ARG A 19 -6.54 -10.12 -12.12
CA ARG A 19 -6.05 -8.74 -12.13
C ARG A 19 -7.13 -7.77 -12.60
N ARG A 20 -7.80 -8.07 -13.71
CA ARG A 20 -8.85 -7.21 -14.27
C ARG A 20 -10.06 -7.04 -13.34
N LEU A 21 -10.47 -8.10 -12.65
CA LEU A 21 -11.72 -8.10 -11.88
C LEU A 21 -11.53 -7.73 -10.41
N PHE A 22 -10.37 -8.03 -9.82
CA PHE A 22 -10.19 -7.95 -8.37
C PHE A 22 -9.12 -6.97 -7.90
N THR A 23 -8.17 -6.58 -8.76
CA THR A 23 -7.08 -5.70 -8.31
C THR A 23 -7.35 -4.21 -8.53
N THR A 24 -8.34 -3.86 -9.36
CA THR A 24 -8.69 -2.51 -9.86
C THR A 24 -7.65 -1.46 -9.44
N PRO A 25 -6.56 -1.31 -10.21
CA PRO A 25 -5.53 -0.34 -9.90
C PRO A 25 -6.17 1.04 -9.83
N ALA A 26 -5.99 1.74 -8.72
CA ALA A 26 -6.41 3.13 -8.65
C ALA A 26 -5.57 3.90 -9.68
N GLY A 27 -6.22 4.54 -10.65
CA GLY A 27 -5.53 5.32 -11.69
C GLY A 27 -4.85 6.58 -11.16
N CYS A 28 -4.94 6.87 -9.85
CA CYS A 28 -4.30 8.02 -9.22
C CYS A 28 -2.88 7.66 -8.75
N ARG A 29 -1.90 8.45 -9.18
CA ARG A 29 -0.55 8.43 -8.64
C ARG A 29 -0.48 9.31 -7.40
N SER A 30 0.54 9.12 -6.57
CA SER A 30 0.75 9.95 -5.37
C SER A 30 0.85 11.44 -5.70
N ALA A 31 1.49 11.79 -6.81
CA ALA A 31 1.56 13.18 -7.30
C ALA A 31 0.18 13.77 -7.63
N ASP A 32 -0.76 12.95 -8.11
CA ASP A 32 -2.13 13.40 -8.41
C ASP A 32 -2.90 13.67 -7.10
N ILE A 33 -2.65 12.86 -6.06
CA ILE A 33 -3.16 13.08 -4.69
C ILE A 33 -2.54 14.36 -4.10
N ALA A 34 -1.22 14.53 -4.20
CA ALA A 34 -0.52 15.72 -3.72
C ALA A 34 -1.10 17.00 -4.32
N ALA A 35 -1.27 17.03 -5.65
CA ALA A 35 -1.84 18.18 -6.37
C ALA A 35 -3.28 18.49 -5.94
N ALA A 36 -4.11 17.45 -5.76
CA ALA A 36 -5.51 17.61 -5.34
C ALA A 36 -5.65 18.13 -3.90
N LEU A 37 -4.68 17.86 -3.03
CA LEU A 37 -4.72 18.20 -1.61
C LEU A 37 -4.01 19.51 -1.27
N ALA A 38 -2.91 19.82 -1.95
CA ALA A 38 -2.11 21.01 -1.68
C ALA A 38 -2.85 22.32 -2.08
N GLY A 39 -3.59 22.30 -3.19
CA GLY A 39 -4.29 23.50 -3.69
C GLY A 39 -5.49 23.89 -2.84
N PRO A 40 -6.63 23.17 -2.94
CA PRO A 40 -7.90 23.58 -2.32
C PRO A 40 -7.95 23.44 -0.79
N PHE A 41 -7.07 22.63 -0.18
CA PHE A 41 -7.13 22.31 1.25
C PHE A 41 -5.85 22.63 2.03
N GLY A 42 -4.76 22.99 1.35
CA GLY A 42 -3.51 23.38 2.00
C GLY A 42 -2.85 22.27 2.82
N PHE A 43 -3.08 20.99 2.47
CA PHE A 43 -2.48 19.88 3.20
C PHE A 43 -1.03 19.63 2.77
N ASP A 44 -0.18 19.34 3.75
CA ASP A 44 1.18 18.88 3.51
C ASP A 44 1.14 17.45 2.97
N HIS A 45 1.78 17.21 1.82
CA HIS A 45 1.92 15.87 1.25
C HIS A 45 3.39 15.44 1.23
N HIS A 46 3.65 14.19 1.62
CA HIS A 46 4.98 13.60 1.60
C HIS A 46 4.94 12.20 0.98
N ASP A 47 5.84 11.95 0.02
CA ASP A 47 6.18 10.61 -0.43
C ASP A 47 7.36 10.08 0.39
N VAL A 48 7.20 8.89 0.96
CA VAL A 48 8.24 8.24 1.77
C VAL A 48 8.45 6.80 1.30
N SER A 49 9.71 6.42 1.14
CA SER A 49 10.10 5.11 0.58
C SER A 49 10.65 4.13 1.62
N ASP A 50 10.93 4.57 2.85
CA ASP A 50 11.53 3.73 3.88
C ASP A 50 11.05 4.10 5.29
N VAL A 51 11.28 3.16 6.21
CA VAL A 51 10.76 3.25 7.58
C VAL A 51 11.48 4.32 8.42
N ALA A 52 12.75 4.62 8.11
CA ALA A 52 13.52 5.60 8.86
C ALA A 52 13.02 7.02 8.53
N ALA A 53 12.88 7.34 7.24
CA ALA A 53 12.30 8.59 6.78
C ALA A 53 10.85 8.77 7.27
N LEU A 54 10.06 7.69 7.33
CA LEU A 54 8.72 7.73 7.91
C LEU A 54 8.79 8.09 9.40
N GLY A 55 9.69 7.45 10.16
CA GLY A 55 9.91 7.74 11.57
C GLY A 55 10.32 9.19 11.82
N GLU A 56 11.29 9.70 11.06
CA GLU A 56 11.75 11.10 11.14
C GLU A 56 10.64 12.11 10.78
N LEU A 57 9.79 11.77 9.82
CA LEU A 57 8.64 12.59 9.46
C LEU A 57 7.61 12.61 10.59
N LEU A 58 7.26 11.44 11.15
CA LEU A 58 6.28 11.31 12.22
C LEU A 58 6.76 11.91 13.56
N ALA A 59 8.07 11.96 13.79
CA ALA A 59 8.65 12.61 14.97
C ALA A 59 8.49 14.14 14.93
N ARG A 60 8.28 14.73 13.76
CA ARG A 60 8.06 16.18 13.59
C ARG A 60 6.57 16.50 13.76
N PRO A 61 6.19 17.41 14.68
CA PRO A 61 4.82 17.87 14.81
C PRO A 61 4.25 18.33 13.46
N ALA A 62 3.00 18.00 13.18
CA ALA A 62 2.28 18.55 12.04
C ALA A 62 1.54 19.82 12.48
N ALA A 63 1.62 20.89 11.67
CA ALA A 63 0.87 22.12 11.92
C ALA A 63 -0.63 21.97 11.60
N GLY A 64 -1.02 20.84 11.00
CA GLY A 64 -2.38 20.51 10.58
C GLY A 64 -2.44 19.07 10.03
N VAL A 65 -3.28 18.85 9.03
CA VAL A 65 -3.36 17.53 8.37
C VAL A 65 -2.17 17.35 7.44
N ARG A 66 -1.44 16.25 7.67
CA ARG A 66 -0.35 15.78 6.81
C ARG A 66 -0.77 14.47 6.16
N VAL A 67 -0.64 14.39 4.84
CA VAL A 67 -0.83 13.15 4.08
C VAL A 67 0.53 12.56 3.75
N VAL A 68 0.73 11.30 4.12
CA VAL A 68 1.98 10.58 3.85
C VAL A 68 1.66 9.38 2.99
N THR A 69 2.22 9.32 1.79
CA THR A 69 2.12 8.16 0.92
C THR A 69 3.36 7.28 1.09
N VAL A 70 3.13 5.99 1.32
CA VAL A 70 4.16 4.96 1.30
C VAL A 70 3.82 3.98 0.20
N ALA A 71 4.68 3.90 -0.81
CA ALA A 71 4.50 2.94 -1.89
C ALA A 71 4.80 1.52 -1.39
N VAL A 72 3.90 0.58 -1.62
CA VAL A 72 4.05 -0.81 -1.21
C VAL A 72 3.96 -1.71 -2.44
N ASP A 73 4.91 -2.64 -2.55
CA ASP A 73 4.83 -3.73 -3.52
C ASP A 73 3.83 -4.78 -3.01
N ALA A 74 2.71 -4.92 -3.73
CA ALA A 74 1.66 -5.86 -3.39
C ALA A 74 2.10 -7.33 -3.48
N ALA A 75 2.99 -7.68 -4.41
CA ALA A 75 3.50 -9.03 -4.57
C ALA A 75 4.46 -9.38 -3.44
N ALA A 76 5.37 -8.47 -3.08
CA ALA A 76 6.27 -8.65 -1.94
C ALA A 76 5.49 -8.78 -0.62
N ASN A 77 4.43 -7.98 -0.44
CA ASN A 77 3.55 -8.07 0.72
C ASN A 77 2.85 -9.45 0.82
N LEU A 78 2.34 -9.96 -0.30
CA LEU A 78 1.70 -11.28 -0.35
C LEU A 78 2.69 -12.42 -0.04
N ASP A 79 3.88 -12.37 -0.64
CA ASP A 79 4.96 -13.34 -0.37
C ASP A 79 5.33 -13.37 1.12
N GLN A 80 5.51 -12.20 1.74
CA GLN A 80 5.82 -12.11 3.17
C GLN A 80 4.75 -12.80 4.03
N HIS A 81 3.47 -12.59 3.74
CA HIS A 81 2.39 -13.24 4.49
C HIS A 81 2.37 -14.75 4.30
N ARG A 82 2.62 -15.24 3.07
CA ARG A 82 2.73 -16.68 2.78
C ARG A 82 3.87 -17.32 3.56
N ARG A 83 5.04 -16.67 3.61
CA ARG A 83 6.19 -17.14 4.40
C ARG A 83 5.89 -17.18 5.91
N LEU A 84 5.26 -16.14 6.45
CA LEU A 84 4.88 -16.09 7.86
C LEU A 84 3.85 -17.16 8.21
N ALA A 85 2.82 -17.36 7.38
CA ALA A 85 1.81 -18.39 7.59
C ALA A 85 2.42 -19.80 7.56
N ALA A 86 3.32 -20.08 6.61
CA ALA A 86 4.01 -21.36 6.53
C ALA A 86 4.91 -21.62 7.76
N ALA A 87 5.64 -20.61 8.23
CA ALA A 87 6.47 -20.72 9.43
C ALA A 87 5.64 -21.00 10.69
N VAL A 88 4.49 -20.34 10.83
CA VAL A 88 3.55 -20.60 11.94
C VAL A 88 2.99 -22.02 11.85
N ALA A 89 2.58 -22.48 10.67
CA ALA A 89 2.05 -23.84 10.49
C ALA A 89 3.08 -24.94 10.79
N ALA A 90 4.37 -24.69 10.54
CA ALA A 90 5.44 -25.64 10.84
C ALA A 90 5.85 -25.67 12.33
N ALA A 91 5.45 -24.68 13.12
CA ALA A 91 5.75 -24.58 14.54
C ALA A 91 4.67 -25.21 15.45
N VAL A 92 3.57 -25.67 14.87
CA VAL A 92 2.46 -26.40 15.52
C VAL A 92 2.58 -27.88 15.22
#